data_AF-C5K6W3-F1
#
_entry.id   AF-C5K6W3-F1
#
_cell.length_a   1.000
_cell.length_b   1.000
_cell.length_c   1.000
_cell.angle_alpha   90.00
_cell.angle_beta   90.00
_cell.angle_gamma   90.00
#
_symmetry.space_group_name_H-M   'P 1'
#
loop_
_entity.id
_entity.type
_entity.pdbx_description
1 polymer ?
#
loop_
_entity_poly.entity_id
_entity_poly.type
_entity_poly.pdbx_seq_one_letter_code
_entity_poly.pdbx_strand_id
1 'polypeptide(L)'
;GSKGLTRKLTLGVCCMQNKATSNPMQSLLRRLDASGAFNIIIFDEKMILEQDVSEWPIVQCYVSFHSKGFPLYKSLEYVKMRHPVEINK
;
A
#
# COMPACT_ATOMS: atom_id res chain seq x y z
N GLY A 1 -32.19 -13.63 2.49
CA GLY A 1 -31.48 -12.71 1.59
C GLY A 1 -30.05 -12.60 2.04
N SER A 2 -29.14 -13.31 1.38
CA SER A 2 -27.73 -13.34 1.74
C SER A 2 -27.12 -11.96 1.50
N LYS A 3 -27.00 -11.15 2.55
CA LYS A 3 -26.08 -10.01 2.55
C LYS A 3 -24.68 -10.61 2.42
N GLY A 4 -24.23 -10.79 1.18
CA GLY A 4 -22.88 -11.23 0.88
C GLY A 4 -21.93 -10.27 1.60
N LEU A 5 -21.20 -10.79 2.57
CA LEU A 5 -20.17 -10.07 3.28
C LEU A 5 -19.09 -9.72 2.26
N THR A 6 -19.21 -8.56 1.59
CA THR A 6 -18.18 -8.05 0.69
C THR A 6 -16.92 -7.86 1.52
N ARG A 7 -16.04 -8.86 1.53
CA ARG A 7 -14.74 -8.79 2.19
C ARG A 7 -13.98 -7.64 1.54
N LYS A 8 -13.78 -6.57 2.28
CA LYS A 8 -12.95 -5.45 1.83
C LYS A 8 -11.53 -5.96 1.56
N LEU A 9 -10.96 -5.57 0.43
CA LEU A 9 -9.58 -5.89 0.11
C LEU A 9 -8.65 -4.93 0.86
N THR A 10 -7.55 -5.42 1.39
CA THR A 10 -6.53 -4.59 2.00
C THR A 10 -5.62 -4.02 0.92
N LEU A 11 -5.49 -2.69 0.88
CA LEU A 11 -4.58 -1.95 0.01
C LEU A 11 -3.40 -1.41 0.83
N GLY A 12 -2.20 -1.88 0.52
CA GLY A 12 -0.95 -1.34 1.05
C GLY A 12 -0.43 -0.18 0.21
N VAL A 13 -0.22 0.97 0.83
CA VAL A 13 0.39 2.15 0.20
C VAL A 13 1.81 2.28 0.74
N CYS A 14 2.79 2.01 -0.12
CA CYS A 14 4.21 2.05 0.22
C CYS A 14 4.88 3.28 -0.41
N CYS A 15 5.09 4.31 0.39
CA CYS A 15 5.71 5.54 -0.06
C CYS A 15 6.41 6.27 1.08
N MET A 16 7.42 7.08 0.75
CA MET A 16 8.08 7.95 1.73
C MET A 16 7.09 9.00 2.27
N GLN A 17 7.28 9.49 3.49
CA GLN A 17 6.34 10.36 4.20
C GLN A 17 6.10 11.70 3.48
N ASN A 18 7.11 12.21 2.77
CA ASN A 18 7.00 13.38 1.89
C ASN A 18 6.05 13.17 0.69
N LYS A 19 5.73 11.91 0.34
CA LYS A 19 4.78 11.52 -0.71
C LYS A 19 3.44 11.08 -0.14
N ALA A 20 3.42 10.43 1.01
CA ALA A 20 2.19 10.01 1.71
C ALA A 20 1.25 11.19 1.99
N THR A 21 1.80 12.38 2.24
CA THR A 21 1.04 13.60 2.54
C THR A 21 0.67 14.43 1.32
N SER A 22 1.12 14.05 0.12
CA SER A 22 0.91 14.83 -1.10
C SER A 22 -0.57 14.91 -1.51
N ASN A 23 -0.99 16.04 -2.08
CA ASN A 23 -2.37 16.26 -2.56
C ASN A 23 -2.90 15.13 -3.49
N PRO A 24 -2.11 14.60 -4.44
CA PRO A 24 -2.55 13.47 -5.26
C PRO A 24 -2.80 12.20 -4.46
N MET A 25 -1.93 11.89 -3.48
CA MET A 25 -2.09 10.74 -2.60
C MET A 25 -3.34 10.87 -1.74
N GLN A 26 -3.54 12.03 -1.10
CA GLN A 26 -4.73 12.26 -0.28
C GLN A 26 -6.03 12.18 -1.09
N SER A 27 -6.04 12.70 -2.32
CA SER A 27 -7.19 12.60 -3.21
C SER A 27 -7.49 11.14 -3.60
N LEU A 28 -6.46 10.35 -3.92
CA LEU A 28 -6.58 8.93 -4.20
C LEU A 28 -7.12 8.16 -2.98
N LEU A 29 -6.53 8.37 -1.81
CA LEU A 29 -6.92 7.76 -0.56
C LEU A 29 -8.39 8.07 -0.22
N ARG A 30 -8.81 9.33 -0.33
CA ARG A 30 -10.21 9.72 -0.09
C ARG A 30 -11.19 9.04 -1.06
N ARG A 31 -10.83 8.92 -2.33
CA ARG A 31 -11.67 8.24 -3.34
C ARG A 31 -11.79 6.75 -3.06
N LEU A 32 -10.68 6.11 -2.66
CA LEU A 32 -10.65 4.69 -2.32
C LEU A 32 -11.41 4.41 -1.03
N ASP A 33 -11.27 5.26 -0.02
CA ASP A 33 -12.02 5.16 1.23
C ASP A 33 -13.53 5.36 1.01
N ALA A 34 -13.91 6.38 0.22
CA ALA A 34 -15.30 6.65 -0.14
C ALA A 34 -15.97 5.50 -0.94
N SER A 35 -15.18 4.69 -1.65
CA SER A 35 -15.72 3.51 -2.35
C SER A 35 -16.19 2.41 -1.39
N GLY A 36 -15.70 2.42 -0.14
CA GLY A 36 -15.97 1.38 0.86
C GLY A 36 -15.40 0.00 0.52
N ALA A 37 -14.71 -0.15 -0.61
CA ALA A 37 -14.22 -1.43 -1.12
C ALA A 37 -12.90 -1.90 -0.49
N PHE A 38 -12.14 -0.97 0.10
CA PHE A 38 -10.79 -1.22 0.58
C PHE A 38 -10.61 -0.92 2.06
N ASN A 39 -9.70 -1.67 2.70
CA ASN A 39 -9.07 -1.30 3.96
C ASN A 39 -7.67 -0.81 3.66
N ILE A 40 -7.37 0.47 3.92
CA ILE A 40 -6.11 1.08 3.51
C ILE A 40 -5.09 0.99 4.64
N ILE A 41 -3.89 0.48 4.33
CA ILE A 41 -2.74 0.46 5.22
C ILE A 41 -1.61 1.28 4.59
N ILE A 42 -1.20 2.36 5.26
CA ILE A 42 -0.03 3.14 4.85
C ILE A 42 1.18 2.53 5.53
N PHE A 43 2.20 2.19 4.76
CA PHE A 43 3.43 1.61 5.29
C PHE A 43 4.25 2.74 5.90
N ASP A 44 4.67 2.57 7.15
CA ASP A 44 5.44 3.57 7.87
C ASP A 44 6.83 3.75 7.23
N GLU A 45 7.34 4.98 7.17
CA GLU A 45 8.64 5.26 6.55
C GLU A 45 9.79 4.53 7.26
N LYS A 46 9.75 4.48 8.60
CA LYS A 46 10.77 3.77 9.39
C LYS A 46 10.71 2.27 9.11
N MET A 47 9.52 1.69 8.97
CA MET A 47 9.35 0.30 8.54
C MET A 47 9.95 0.06 7.14
N ILE A 48 9.64 0.94 6.18
CA ILE A 48 10.13 0.84 4.81
C ILE A 48 11.66 0.87 4.79
N LEU A 49 12.28 1.73 5.58
CA LEU A 49 13.74 1.90 5.61
C LEU A 49 14.45 0.83 6.44
N GLU A 50 13.99 0.56 7.66
CA GLU A 50 14.74 -0.16 8.68
C GLU A 50 14.33 -1.62 8.88
N GLN A 51 13.06 -1.98 8.68
CA GLN A 51 12.55 -3.33 8.96
C GLN A 51 12.75 -4.29 7.79
N ASP A 52 12.85 -5.59 8.08
CA ASP A 52 12.90 -6.60 7.02
C ASP A 52 11.57 -6.65 6.25
N VAL A 53 11.64 -6.96 4.95
CA VAL A 53 10.47 -7.04 4.07
C VAL A 53 9.46 -8.09 4.54
N SER A 54 9.92 -9.15 5.21
CA SER A 54 9.07 -10.18 5.79
C SER A 54 8.18 -9.66 6.93
N GLU A 55 8.57 -8.57 7.59
CA GLU A 55 7.82 -7.96 8.70
C GLU A 55 6.74 -6.97 8.23
N TRP A 56 6.74 -6.61 6.94
CA TRP A 56 5.79 -5.64 6.40
C TRP A 56 4.36 -6.21 6.38
N PRO A 57 3.31 -5.36 6.48
CA PRO A 57 1.93 -5.78 6.45
C PRO A 57 1.60 -6.63 5.22
N ILE A 58 0.79 -7.68 5.39
CA ILE A 58 0.30 -8.50 4.27
C ILE A 58 -0.95 -7.84 3.69
N VAL A 59 -0.94 -7.55 2.39
CA VAL A 59 -2.04 -6.87 1.69
C VAL A 59 -2.40 -7.62 0.40
N GLN A 60 -3.66 -7.50 -0.04
CA GLN A 60 -4.08 -8.06 -1.33
C GLN A 60 -3.70 -7.18 -2.50
N CYS A 61 -3.76 -5.86 -2.32
CA CYS A 61 -3.40 -4.88 -3.34
C CYS A 61 -2.23 -4.04 -2.83
N TYR A 62 -1.29 -3.72 -3.70
CA TYR A 62 -0.10 -2.95 -3.37
C TYR A 62 0.08 -1.81 -4.35
N VAL A 63 0.40 -0.63 -3.82
CA VAL A 63 0.78 0.53 -4.62
C VAL A 63 2.03 1.13 -4.02
N SER A 64 3.04 1.37 -4.85
CA SER A 64 4.29 2.03 -4.42
C SER A 64 4.51 3.34 -5.17
N PHE A 65 5.07 4.34 -4.49
CA PHE A 65 5.46 5.59 -5.14
C PHE A 65 6.93 5.84 -4.91
N HIS A 66 7.71 5.67 -5.99
CA HIS A 66 9.15 5.81 -5.93
C HIS A 66 9.54 7.30 -5.88
N SER A 67 10.37 7.65 -4.90
CA SER A 67 10.98 8.98 -4.76
C SER A 67 12.43 8.84 -4.32
N LYS A 68 13.17 9.96 -4.27
CA LYS A 68 14.55 9.96 -3.75
C LYS A 68 14.58 9.34 -2.34
N GLY A 69 15.47 8.38 -2.12
CA GLY A 69 15.62 7.66 -0.86
C GLY A 69 14.70 6.45 -0.67
N PHE A 70 13.74 6.19 -1.58
CA PHE A 70 12.89 5.01 -1.49
C PHE A 70 13.67 3.73 -1.83
N PRO A 71 13.63 2.68 -0.98
CA PRO A 71 14.35 1.44 -1.23
C PRO A 71 13.61 0.54 -2.24
N LEU A 72 13.80 0.83 -3.53
CA LEU A 72 13.15 0.09 -4.62
C LEU A 72 13.35 -1.43 -4.54
N TYR A 73 14.54 -1.88 -4.15
CA TYR A 73 14.86 -3.30 -4.03
C TYR A 73 13.96 -4.00 -3.00
N LYS A 74 13.66 -3.37 -1.86
CA LYS A 74 12.75 -3.90 -0.83
C LYS A 74 11.31 -3.99 -1.33
N SER A 75 10.86 -3.00 -2.11
CA SER A 75 9.55 -3.03 -2.74
C SER A 75 9.42 -4.18 -3.75
N LEU A 76 10.43 -4.39 -4.59
CA LEU A 76 10.48 -5.51 -5.54
C LEU A 76 10.52 -6.87 -4.82
N GLU A 77 11.30 -6.97 -3.74
CA GLU A 77 11.36 -8.16 -2.89
C GLU A 77 10.01 -8.44 -2.23
N TYR A 78 9.34 -7.40 -1.72
CA TYR A 78 8.01 -7.51 -1.12
C TYR A 78 7.00 -8.07 -2.12
N VAL A 79 6.97 -7.52 -3.34
CA VAL A 79 6.07 -7.97 -4.41
C VAL A 79 6.35 -9.43 -4.78
N LYS A 80 7.63 -9.82 -4.90
CA LYS A 80 8.02 -11.21 -5.15
C LYS A 80 7.67 -12.16 -3.99
N MET A 81 7.75 -11.70 -2.76
CA MET A 81 7.48 -12.53 -1.58
C MET A 81 5.97 -12.71 -1.35
N ARG A 82 5.21 -11.60 -1.43
CA ARG A 82 3.80 -11.55 -1.02
C ARG A 82 2.82 -11.67 -2.18
N HIS A 83 3.28 -11.51 -3.42
CA HIS A 83 2.47 -11.58 -4.65
C HIS A 83 1.17 -10.74 -4.61
N PRO A 84 1.19 -9.48 -4.13
CA PRO A 84 0.01 -8.62 -4.15
C PRO A 84 -0.34 -8.20 -5.58
N VAL A 85 -1.59 -7.79 -5.79
CA VAL A 85 -2.01 -7.11 -7.03
C VAL A 85 -1.42 -5.71 -7.05
N GLU A 86 -0.49 -5.45 -7.96
CA GLU A 86 0.13 -4.14 -8.17
C GLU A 86 -0.85 -3.18 -8.88
N ILE A 87 -1.10 -2.00 -8.32
CA ILE A 87 -2.07 -1.03 -8.88
C ILE A 87 -1.42 -0.02 -9.85
N ASN A 88 -0.13 0.27 -9.71
CA ASN A 88 0.57 1.35 -10.42
C ASN A 88 1.53 0.89 -11.53
N LYS A 89 1.26 -0.27 -12.15
CA LYS A 89 1.97 -0.65 -13.38
C LYS A 89 1.50 0.16 -14.59
#